data_AF-A0A7V4B0K2-F1
#
_entry.id   AF-A0A7V4B0K2-F1
#
_cell.length_a   1.000
_cell.length_b   1.000
_cell.length_c   1.000
_cell.angle_alpha   90.00
_cell.angle_beta   90.00
_cell.angle_gamma   90.00
#
_symmetry.space_group_name_H-M   'P 1'
#
loop_
_entity.id
_entity.type
_entity.pdbx_description
1 polymer ?
#
loop_
_entity_poly.entity_id
_entity_poly.type
_entity_poly.pdbx_seq_one_letter_code
_entity_poly.pdbx_strand_id
1 'polypeptide(L)' 'MTYSIPDVVGTPLTRARELMGKAGIDIVSVDYLDTPEEWKPRRQSAPMKTEPYVVIQRPEDGGVELTVVNAWAPPEA' A
#
# COMPACT_ATOMS: atom_id res chain seq x y z
N MET A 1 15.57 22.41 0.38
CA MET A 1 15.86 20.96 0.29
C MET A 1 14.69 20.33 -0.43
N THR A 2 14.90 19.84 -1.65
CA THR A 2 13.87 19.07 -2.36
C THR A 2 13.89 17.68 -1.74
N TYR A 3 12.98 17.40 -0.81
CA TYR A 3 12.80 16.06 -0.28
C TYR A 3 12.25 15.21 -1.43
N SER A 4 13.08 14.33 -1.99
CA SER A 4 12.63 13.38 -3.01
C SER A 4 11.82 12.30 -2.32
N ILE A 5 10.51 12.36 -2.49
CA ILE A 5 9.60 11.34 -1.97
C ILE A 5 9.88 10.04 -2.73
N PRO A 6 10.22 8.93 -2.04
CA PRO A 6 10.47 7.66 -2.70
C PRO A 6 9.18 7.15 -3.30
N ASP A 7 9.22 6.71 -4.56
CA ASP A 7 8.08 6.04 -5.16
C ASP A 7 7.88 4.66 -4.51
N VAL A 8 6.70 4.43 -3.96
CA VAL A 8 6.33 3.19 -3.26
C VAL A 8 5.10 2.54 -3.89
N VAL A 9 4.60 3.05 -5.01
CA VAL A 9 3.47 2.45 -5.74
C VAL A 9 3.87 1.04 -6.20
N GLY A 10 2.96 0.08 -6.04
CA GLY A 10 3.18 -1.34 -6.33
C GLY A 10 3.97 -2.08 -5.25
N THR A 11 4.41 -1.41 -4.18
CA THR A 11 5.09 -2.07 -3.06
C THR A 11 4.11 -2.40 -1.93
N PRO A 12 4.40 -3.43 -1.12
CA PRO A 12 3.61 -3.69 0.06
C PRO A 12 3.69 -2.55 1.08
N LEU A 13 2.61 -2.29 1.82
CA LEU A 13 2.54 -1.19 2.80
C LEU A 13 3.66 -1.25 3.84
N THR A 14 4.03 -2.46 4.27
CA THR A 14 5.15 -2.68 5.19
C THR A 14 6.45 -2.10 4.60
N ARG A 15 6.72 -2.39 3.33
CA ARG A 15 7.90 -1.89 2.62
C ARG A 15 7.83 -0.39 2.35
N ALA A 16 6.65 0.11 2.00
CA ALA A 16 6.41 1.54 1.80
C ALA A 16 6.72 2.33 3.07
N ARG A 17 6.27 1.84 4.24
CA ARG A 17 6.57 2.43 5.56
C ARG A 17 8.06 2.48 5.85
N GLU A 18 8.79 1.40 5.57
CA GLU A 18 10.26 1.38 5.75
C GLU A 18 10.96 2.42 4.86
N LEU A 19 10.56 2.51 3.59
CA LEU A 19 11.16 3.44 2.63
C LEU A 19 10.89 4.90 3.01
N MET A 20 9.65 5.20 3.40
CA MET A 20 9.26 6.53 3.89
C MET A 20 10.00 6.91 5.16
N GLY A 21 10.08 6.01 6.14
CA GLY A 21 10.82 6.24 7.38
C GLY A 21 12.32 6.47 7.13
N LYS A 22 12.93 5.74 6.20
CA LYS A 22 14.33 5.98 5.79
C LYS A 22 14.54 7.32 5.08
N ALA A 23 13.53 7.79 4.37
CA ALA A 23 13.54 9.09 3.73
C ALA A 23 13.20 10.25 4.69
N GLY A 24 12.83 9.95 5.94
CA GLY A 24 12.38 10.96 6.92
C GLY A 24 11.05 11.60 6.53
N ILE A 25 10.19 10.87 5.84
CA ILE A 25 8.88 11.32 5.38
C ILE A 25 7.81 10.67 6.24
N ASP A 26 6.95 11.49 6.82
CA ASP A 26 5.78 11.04 7.56
C ASP A 26 4.65 10.63 6.62
N ILE A 27 4.04 9.48 6.93
CA ILE A 27 2.81 9.03 6.28
C ILE A 27 1.65 9.61 7.10
N VAL A 28 0.94 10.58 6.52
CA VAL A 28 -0.11 11.31 7.23
C VAL A 28 -1.46 10.59 7.18
N SER A 29 -1.71 9.82 6.13
CA SER A 29 -2.93 9.02 5.96
C SER A 29 -2.64 7.72 5.19
N VAL A 30 -3.41 6.68 5.52
CA VAL A 30 -3.45 5.42 4.77
C VAL A 30 -4.91 5.06 4.50
N ASP A 31 -5.31 5.18 3.23
CA ASP A 31 -6.67 4.86 2.78
C ASP A 31 -6.74 3.44 2.24
N TYR A 32 -7.62 2.63 2.83
CA TYR A 32 -7.85 1.26 2.39
C TYR A 32 -9.01 1.24 1.39
N LEU A 33 -8.68 0.97 0.13
CA LEU A 33 -9.69 0.61 -0.86
C LEU A 33 -10.06 -0.86 -0.66
N ASP A 34 -11.34 -1.09 -0.39
CA ASP A 34 -11.91 -2.42 -0.48
C ASP A 34 -11.64 -2.99 -1.87
N THR A 35 -11.14 -4.22 -1.92
CA THR A 35 -10.95 -4.92 -3.18
C THR A 35 -12.32 -5.03 -3.85
N PRO A 36 -12.48 -4.59 -5.11
CA PRO A 36 -13.77 -4.68 -5.79
C PRO A 36 -14.29 -6.12 -5.71
N GLU A 37 -15.60 -6.29 -5.46
CA GLU A 37 -16.18 -7.64 -5.27
C GLU A 37 -15.88 -8.60 -6.42
N GLU A 38 -15.66 -8.06 -7.61
CA GLU A 38 -15.24 -8.80 -8.81
C GLU A 38 -13.88 -9.50 -8.66
N TRP A 39 -13.03 -9.02 -7.76
CA TRP A 39 -11.70 -9.56 -7.46
C TRP A 39 -11.72 -10.49 -6.24
N LYS A 40 -12.87 -10.63 -5.55
CA LYS A 40 -13.05 -11.58 -4.45
C LYS A 40 -13.31 -12.97 -5.05
N PRO A 41 -12.46 -13.98 -4.82
CA PRO A 41 -12.69 -15.32 -5.33
C PRO A 41 -13.94 -15.93 -4.67
N ARG A 42 -14.77 -16.56 -5.52
CA ARG A 42 -16.11 -17.05 -5.19
C ARG A 42 -16.20 -18.23 -4.21
N ARG A 43 -15.09 -18.79 -3.72
CA ARG A 43 -15.10 -19.95 -2.81
C ARG A 43 -13.86 -19.99 -1.92
N GLN A 44 -14.09 -19.86 -0.62
CA GLN A 44 -13.10 -19.77 0.46
C GLN A 44 -12.29 -21.08 0.64
N SER A 45 -11.03 -20.96 1.12
CA SER A 45 -10.44 -21.80 2.20
C SER A 45 -8.98 -21.40 2.50
N ALA A 46 -8.71 -20.15 2.84
CA ALA A 46 -7.55 -19.77 3.64
C ALA A 46 -7.71 -18.30 4.07
N PRO A 47 -7.34 -17.92 5.30
CA PRO A 47 -6.96 -16.54 5.57
C PRO A 47 -5.63 -16.30 4.83
N MET A 48 -5.70 -16.05 3.52
CA MET A 48 -4.55 -15.53 2.79
C MET A 48 -4.23 -14.20 3.45
N LYS A 49 -3.02 -14.10 4.02
CA LYS A 49 -2.47 -12.83 4.49
C LYS A 49 -2.37 -11.92 3.25
N THR A 50 -3.45 -11.21 2.95
CA THR A 50 -3.47 -10.15 1.95
C THR A 50 -2.74 -8.98 2.57
N GLU A 51 -1.43 -8.89 2.36
CA GLU A 51 -0.71 -7.67 2.70
C GLU A 51 -1.22 -6.55 1.77
N PRO A 52 -1.62 -5.39 2.29
CA PRO A 52 -2.08 -4.29 1.46
C PRO A 52 -0.92 -3.70 0.64
N TYR A 53 -1.16 -3.38 -0.63
CA TYR A 53 -0.17 -2.77 -1.53
C TYR A 53 -0.57 -1.35 -1.85
N VAL A 54 0.41 -0.46 -1.95
CA VAL A 54 0.19 0.93 -2.33
C VAL A 54 -0.17 1.00 -3.82
N VAL A 55 -1.30 1.61 -4.13
CA VAL A 55 -1.75 1.86 -5.51
C VAL A 55 -1.68 3.33 -5.89
N ILE A 56 -1.76 4.21 -4.89
CA ILE A 56 -1.68 5.65 -5.09
C ILE A 56 -0.81 6.23 -3.98
N GLN A 57 0.08 7.12 -4.37
CA GLN A 57 0.90 7.93 -3.49
C GLN A 57 0.61 9.40 -3.80
N ARG A 58 0.26 10.19 -2.79
CA ARG A 58 0.00 11.63 -2.93
C ARG A 58 0.84 12.43 -1.94
N PRO A 59 1.67 13.37 -2.41
CA PRO A 59 2.32 14.33 -1.52
C PRO A 59 1.27 15.28 -0.93
N GLU A 60 1.33 15.47 0.38
CA GLU A 60 0.45 16.35 1.17
C GLU A 60 1.31 17.37 1.94
N ASP A 61 0.70 18.45 2.42
CA ASP A 61 1.43 19.45 3.24
C ASP A 61 1.86 18.79 4.57
N GLY A 62 3.16 18.55 4.71
CA GLY A 62 3.73 17.88 5.88
C GLY A 62 3.90 16.35 5.78
N GLY A 63 3.62 15.71 4.64
CA GLY A 63 3.90 14.28 4.47
C GLY A 63 3.34 13.64 3.20
N VAL A 64 2.94 12.38 3.30
CA VAL A 64 2.40 11.60 2.16
C VAL A 64 1.14 10.83 2.58
N GLU A 65 0.11 10.93 1.75
CA GLU A 65 -1.07 10.05 1.79
C GLU A 65 -0.81 8.83 0.89
N LEU A 66 -1.11 7.64 1.41
CA LEU A 66 -1.00 6.38 0.68
C LEU A 66 -2.38 5.73 0.56
N THR A 67 -2.83 5.46 -0.67
CA THR A 67 -3.98 4.58 -0.89
C THR A 67 -3.48 3.18 -1.13
N VAL A 68 -4.02 2.22 -0.39
CA VAL A 68 -3.68 0.80 -0.48
C VAL A 68 -4.89 -0.04 -0.85
N VAL A 69 -4.64 -1.13 -1.57
CA VAL A 69 -5.64 -2.18 -1.80
C VAL A 69 -5.20 -3.45 -1.09
N ASN A 70 -6.15 -4.17 -0.51
CA ASN A 70 -5.91 -5.56 -0.09
C ASN A 70 -5.77 -6.40 -1.36
N ALA A 71 -4.54 -6.59 -1.83
CA ALA A 71 -4.27 -7.42 -2.98
C ALA A 71 -4.49 -8.89 -2.58
N TRP A 72 -5.34 -9.58 -3.33
CA TRP A 72 -5.32 -11.03 -3.41
C TRP A 72 -4.04 -11.43 -4.14
N ALA A 73 -2.93 -11.53 -3.43
CA ALA A 73 -1.73 -12.14 -3.99
C ALA A 73 -1.99 -13.65 -4.08
N PRO A 74 -2.06 -14.27 -5.28
CA PRO A 74 -1.95 -15.73 -5.34
C PRO A 74 -0.61 -16.12 -4.67
N PRO A 75 -0.55 -17.24 -3.92
CA PRO A 75 0.73 -17.70 -3.39
C PRO A 75 1.71 -17.80 -4.55
N GLU A 76 2.90 -17.21 -4.41
CA GLU A 76 3.96 -17.31 -5.42
C GLU A 76 4.13 -18.79 -5.80
N ALA A 77 4.03 -19.06 -7.10
CA ALA A 77 4.09 -20.40 -7.69
C ALA A 77 5.51 -20.96 -7.72
#